data_AF-A0A3C1S611-F1
#
_entry.id   AF-A0A3C1S611-F1
#
_cell.length_a   1.000
_cell.length_b   1.000
_cell.length_c   1.000
_cell.angle_alpha   90.00
_cell.angle_beta   90.00
_cell.angle_gamma   90.00
#
_symmetry.space_group_name_H-M   'P 1'
#
loop_
_entity.id
_entity.type
_entity.pdbx_description
1 polymer ?
#
loop_
_entity_poly.entity_id
_entity_poly.type
_entity_poly.pdbx_seq_one_letter_code
_entity_poly.pdbx_strand_id
1 'polypeptide(L)'
;MESSFHGHARNSFFFFGKKYREFLDDDYFKMMDEHEKAHQKLEFLLRYVGYKGLKVYVLIDEYDNFTNTILSTAGQEKYHELTHGAGFFRFFFNILKGAGDQVDSGIGRMFITGVSPVTLDDVTSGFNIGRNISLHPAFGEIMGFTQQNVIEILEYYKENYKESNMADFNIEEISDVMKEWYDNYRFSPECKGTMFNTDMVLYFMKNFLESGKYPKNMIDQNVRIDYGKLRHLIVLDSRLNGNFSRLEHIIANRGISSGIVESFPMEQVADPDNFVSLLFYFGLLSHTETDRLIIPNLTVSKLMYTYLRDGYKDVDVFNIDLLRFANLIRDMAHNGEWEPVFRFLAEQVEKQTSVRDYLNGEKVLQTFLLAYLNFTDYFITRSEAEMGKGFADLYLEPFLSKYPDLKYAYLIEVKYMTRGEFTEEKMKEYLADAKSQLMKYADDEGIIRRCGGAALKRIALVFSGWELKAAEEYETVKENGNEHT
;
A
#
# COMPACT_ATOMS: atom_id res chain seq x y z
N MET A 1 25.45 15.85 12.75
CA MET A 1 25.10 15.35 11.40
C MET A 1 26.19 15.69 10.39
N GLU A 2 26.50 16.98 10.17
CA GLU A 2 27.50 17.44 9.19
C GLU A 2 28.89 16.82 9.34
N SER A 3 29.46 16.79 10.55
CA SER A 3 30.77 16.16 10.79
C SER A 3 30.79 14.66 10.44
N SER A 4 29.69 13.94 10.72
CA SER A 4 29.54 12.53 10.35
C SER A 4 29.47 12.35 8.84
N PHE A 5 28.76 13.25 8.13
CA PHE A 5 28.68 13.24 6.67
C PHE A 5 30.06 13.46 6.03
N HIS A 6 30.81 14.46 6.49
CA HIS A 6 32.16 14.72 6.01
C HIS A 6 33.13 13.57 6.32
N GLY A 7 33.06 13.00 7.53
CA GLY A 7 33.87 11.84 7.90
C GLY A 7 33.59 10.62 7.02
N HIS A 8 32.30 10.33 6.76
CA HIS A 8 31.90 9.25 5.86
C HIS A 8 32.40 9.51 4.43
N ALA A 9 32.14 10.69 3.87
CA ALA A 9 32.58 11.05 2.53
C ALA A 9 34.11 10.94 2.36
N ARG A 10 34.89 11.39 3.35
CA ARG A 10 36.36 11.25 3.35
C ARG A 10 36.78 9.79 3.18
N ASN A 11 36.19 8.88 3.96
CA ASN A 11 36.51 7.46 3.88
C ASN A 11 36.09 6.88 2.52
N SER A 12 34.90 7.23 2.04
CA SER A 12 34.37 6.76 0.74
C SER A 12 35.27 7.19 -0.43
N PHE A 13 35.72 8.45 -0.46
CA PHE A 13 36.63 8.93 -1.50
C PHE A 13 38.02 8.28 -1.41
N PHE A 14 38.54 8.04 -0.21
CA PHE A 14 39.80 7.31 -0.04
C PHE A 14 39.72 5.88 -0.60
N PHE A 15 38.67 5.13 -0.25
CA PHE A 15 38.48 3.76 -0.73
C PHE A 15 38.12 3.71 -2.22
N PHE A 16 37.43 4.72 -2.76
CA PHE A 16 37.27 4.90 -4.19
C PHE A 16 38.64 4.96 -4.88
N GLY A 17 39.53 5.83 -4.40
CA GLY A 17 40.89 5.94 -4.91
C GLY A 17 41.66 4.61 -4.88
N LYS A 18 41.54 3.86 -3.77
CA LYS A 18 42.16 2.54 -3.64
C LYS A 18 41.60 1.51 -4.62
N LYS A 19 40.28 1.47 -4.78
CA LYS A 19 39.59 0.54 -5.69
C LYS A 19 39.95 0.78 -7.15
N TYR A 20 40.11 2.05 -7.54
CA TYR A 20 40.42 2.46 -8.91
C TYR A 20 41.86 2.92 -9.08
N ARG A 21 42.79 2.40 -8.25
CA ARG A 21 44.19 2.85 -8.24
C ARG A 21 44.91 2.68 -9.58
N GLU A 22 44.51 1.73 -10.41
CA GLU A 22 45.11 1.55 -11.74
C GLU A 22 44.83 2.73 -12.70
N PHE A 23 43.78 3.51 -12.44
CA PHE A 23 43.39 4.67 -13.22
C PHE A 23 43.80 6.00 -12.58
N LEU A 24 44.37 5.94 -11.38
CA LEU A 24 44.73 7.08 -10.55
C LEU A 24 46.21 6.98 -10.15
N ASP A 25 46.79 8.04 -9.62
CA ASP A 25 48.19 8.08 -9.20
C ASP A 25 48.31 8.60 -7.75
N ASP A 26 49.55 8.69 -7.26
CA ASP A 26 49.80 9.13 -5.89
C ASP A 26 49.42 10.60 -5.66
N ASP A 27 49.38 11.42 -6.72
CA ASP A 27 48.92 12.82 -6.65
C ASP A 27 47.44 12.91 -6.26
N TYR A 28 46.59 11.99 -6.74
CA TYR A 28 45.20 11.89 -6.30
C TYR A 28 45.11 11.78 -4.78
N PHE A 29 45.87 10.86 -4.16
CA PHE A 29 45.77 10.62 -2.72
C PHE A 29 46.29 11.80 -1.91
N LYS A 30 47.39 12.42 -2.34
CA LYS A 30 47.97 13.58 -1.69
C LYS A 30 47.02 14.77 -1.73
N MET A 31 46.52 15.12 -2.91
CA MET A 31 45.64 16.27 -3.11
C MET A 31 44.23 16.03 -2.53
N MET A 32 43.72 14.81 -2.55
CA MET A 32 42.44 14.47 -1.93
C MET A 32 42.45 14.75 -0.43
N ASP A 33 43.57 14.51 0.27
CA ASP A 33 43.69 14.70 1.72
C ASP A 33 43.70 16.18 2.13
N GLU A 34 44.10 17.09 1.23
CA GLU A 34 44.13 18.55 1.47
C GLU A 34 42.72 19.18 1.62
N HIS A 35 41.68 18.46 1.19
CA HIS A 35 40.30 18.95 1.26
C HIS A 35 39.60 18.41 2.51
N GLU A 36 38.94 19.26 3.29
CA GLU A 36 38.23 18.82 4.51
C GLU A 36 36.75 18.48 4.24
N LYS A 37 36.06 19.29 3.42
CA LYS A 37 34.62 19.17 3.23
C LYS A 37 34.27 18.20 2.10
N ALA A 38 33.15 17.50 2.26
CA ALA A 38 32.68 16.50 1.29
C ALA A 38 32.48 17.06 -0.13
N HIS A 39 31.89 18.25 -0.27
CA HIS A 39 31.68 18.87 -1.58
C HIS A 39 33.01 19.24 -2.26
N GLN A 40 34.02 19.66 -1.50
CA GLN A 40 35.35 19.98 -2.03
C GLN A 40 36.05 18.72 -2.53
N LYS A 41 35.99 17.61 -1.76
CA LYS A 41 36.52 16.31 -2.19
C LYS A 41 35.82 15.79 -3.44
N LEU A 42 34.50 15.94 -3.52
CA LEU A 42 33.72 15.59 -4.71
C LEU A 42 34.17 16.43 -5.92
N GLU A 43 34.24 17.75 -5.76
CA GLU A 43 34.67 18.65 -6.82
C GLU A 43 36.08 18.30 -7.32
N PHE A 44 37.02 18.07 -6.40
CA PHE A 44 38.37 17.62 -6.71
C PHE A 44 38.35 16.32 -7.50
N LEU A 45 37.64 15.29 -7.02
CA LEU A 45 37.53 14.00 -7.71
C LEU A 45 37.04 14.19 -9.15
N LEU A 46 35.94 14.92 -9.34
CA LEU A 46 35.32 15.10 -10.66
C LEU A 46 36.24 15.86 -11.62
N ARG A 47 36.93 16.90 -11.14
CA ARG A 47 37.93 17.63 -11.94
C ARG A 47 39.16 16.76 -12.25
N TYR A 48 39.64 15.98 -11.28
CA TYR A 48 40.82 15.15 -11.43
C TYR A 48 40.60 14.03 -12.45
N VAL A 49 39.47 13.33 -12.34
CA VAL A 49 39.08 12.28 -13.28
C VAL A 49 38.82 12.87 -14.67
N GLY A 50 38.16 14.04 -14.76
CA GLY A 50 37.98 14.78 -16.01
C GLY A 50 39.31 15.17 -16.67
N TYR A 51 40.28 15.69 -15.90
CA TYR A 51 41.63 16.03 -16.36
C TYR A 51 42.37 14.81 -16.93
N LYS A 52 42.18 13.62 -16.34
CA LYS A 52 42.74 12.36 -16.83
C LYS A 52 42.00 11.81 -18.07
N GLY A 53 40.97 12.49 -18.56
CA GLY A 53 40.13 12.03 -19.68
C GLY A 53 39.22 10.87 -19.33
N LEU A 54 39.00 10.61 -18.03
CA LEU A 54 38.19 9.53 -17.51
C LEU A 54 36.78 10.02 -17.17
N LYS A 55 35.86 9.07 -16.92
CA LYS A 55 34.48 9.36 -16.52
C LYS A 55 34.04 8.54 -15.30
N VAL A 56 33.21 9.15 -14.46
CA VAL A 56 32.55 8.57 -13.28
C VAL A 56 31.06 8.49 -13.54
N TYR A 57 30.45 7.38 -13.11
CA TYR A 57 29.01 7.21 -13.09
C TYR A 57 28.55 7.44 -11.65
N VAL A 58 27.61 8.35 -11.46
CA VAL A 58 27.10 8.72 -10.14
C VAL A 58 25.74 8.07 -9.96
N LEU A 59 25.64 7.15 -9.00
CA LEU A 59 24.39 6.52 -8.60
C LEU A 59 24.02 7.04 -7.21
N ILE A 60 22.83 7.62 -7.08
CA ILE A 60 22.33 8.15 -5.81
C ILE A 60 21.02 7.43 -5.53
N ASP A 61 20.98 6.73 -4.41
CA ASP A 61 19.76 6.07 -3.93
C ASP A 61 19.17 6.84 -2.75
N GLU A 62 17.85 6.72 -2.59
CA GLU A 62 17.04 7.38 -1.57
C GLU A 62 17.36 8.88 -1.43
N TYR A 63 17.40 9.62 -2.54
CA TYR A 63 17.72 11.05 -2.50
C TYR A 63 16.80 11.84 -1.57
N ASP A 64 15.56 11.36 -1.39
CA ASP A 64 14.48 11.92 -0.58
C ASP A 64 14.48 11.45 0.88
N ASN A 65 15.48 10.68 1.32
CA ASN A 65 15.54 10.16 2.70
C ASN A 65 15.55 11.28 3.76
N PHE A 66 16.14 12.44 3.44
CA PHE A 66 16.08 13.60 4.32
C PHE A 66 14.63 14.08 4.51
N THR A 67 13.84 14.14 3.44
CA THR A 67 12.41 14.47 3.48
C THR A 67 11.64 13.44 4.29
N ASN A 68 11.94 12.15 4.11
CA ASN A 68 11.32 11.05 4.83
C ASN A 68 11.54 11.13 6.35
N THR A 69 12.74 11.51 6.77
CA THR A 69 13.07 11.71 8.19
C THR A 69 12.30 12.90 8.76
N ILE A 70 12.13 13.97 7.98
CA ILE A 70 11.44 15.17 8.44
C ILE A 70 9.94 14.93 8.52
N LEU A 71 9.34 14.33 7.49
CA LEU A 71 7.94 13.91 7.47
C LEU A 71 7.59 12.99 8.63
N SER A 72 8.51 12.15 9.12
CA SER A 72 8.25 11.21 10.22
C SER A 72 8.47 11.82 11.60
N THR A 73 9.39 12.78 11.77
CA THR A 73 9.85 13.23 13.10
C THR A 73 9.53 14.67 13.48
N ALA A 74 9.18 15.56 12.54
CA ALA A 74 9.01 16.97 12.88
C ALA A 74 8.17 17.76 11.86
N GLY A 75 7.28 18.61 12.37
CA GLY A 75 6.53 19.55 11.54
C GLY A 75 7.40 20.53 10.73
N GLN A 76 6.74 21.36 9.92
CA GLN A 76 7.35 22.27 8.93
C GLN A 76 8.50 23.14 9.47
N GLU A 77 8.48 23.56 10.74
CA GLU A 77 9.53 24.41 11.33
C GLU A 77 10.93 23.76 11.29
N LYS A 78 11.01 22.46 11.59
CA LYS A 78 12.27 21.72 11.59
C LYS A 78 12.73 21.37 10.17
N TYR A 79 11.81 21.26 9.21
CA TYR A 79 12.16 21.21 7.79
C TYR A 79 12.89 22.47 7.38
N HIS A 80 12.33 23.64 7.73
CA HIS A 80 12.92 24.92 7.39
C HIS A 80 14.29 25.10 8.06
N GLU A 81 14.45 24.68 9.33
CA GLU A 81 15.74 24.65 10.02
C GLU A 81 16.74 23.67 9.39
N LEU A 82 16.30 22.51 8.89
CA LEU A 82 17.18 21.51 8.28
C LEU A 82 17.53 21.86 6.83
N THR A 83 16.62 22.40 6.02
CA THR A 83 16.92 22.81 4.64
C THR A 83 17.71 24.12 4.58
N HIS A 84 17.47 25.06 5.51
CA HIS A 84 18.32 26.24 5.66
C HIS A 84 19.61 25.95 6.44
N GLY A 85 19.59 25.01 7.40
CA GLY A 85 20.74 24.65 8.23
C GLY A 85 21.66 23.57 7.64
N ALA A 86 21.20 22.76 6.68
CA ALA A 86 22.00 21.73 6.01
C ALA A 86 22.64 22.23 4.70
N GLY A 87 23.25 23.41 4.75
CA GLY A 87 23.99 23.98 3.61
C GLY A 87 25.00 23.00 3.00
N PHE A 88 25.57 22.08 3.79
CA PHE A 88 26.51 21.06 3.33
C PHE A 88 25.92 20.07 2.30
N PHE A 89 24.63 19.68 2.42
CA PHE A 89 23.96 18.83 1.43
C PHE A 89 23.75 19.61 0.13
N ARG A 90 23.26 20.85 0.25
CA ARG A 90 23.06 21.74 -0.89
C ARG A 90 24.33 22.01 -1.66
N PHE A 91 25.46 22.26 -0.97
CA PHE A 91 26.76 22.40 -1.63
C PHE A 91 27.17 21.12 -2.38
N PHE A 92 26.94 19.94 -1.80
CA PHE A 92 27.29 18.67 -2.44
C PHE A 92 26.51 18.45 -3.75
N PHE A 93 25.19 18.62 -3.74
CA PHE A 93 24.37 18.48 -4.95
C PHE A 93 24.60 19.60 -5.97
N ASN A 94 24.94 20.82 -5.53
CA ASN A 94 25.32 21.89 -6.45
C ASN A 94 26.60 21.55 -7.24
N ILE A 95 27.58 20.87 -6.63
CA ILE A 95 28.76 20.38 -7.34
C ILE A 95 28.38 19.32 -8.38
N LEU A 96 27.51 18.37 -8.03
CA LEU A 96 27.00 17.37 -8.97
C LEU A 96 26.30 18.03 -10.17
N LYS A 97 25.44 19.01 -9.90
CA LYS A 97 24.74 19.78 -10.93
C LYS A 97 25.73 20.49 -11.85
N GLY A 98 26.63 21.30 -11.28
CA GLY A 98 27.60 22.08 -12.06
C GLY A 98 28.54 21.21 -12.88
N ALA A 99 28.94 20.05 -12.35
CA ALA A 99 29.75 19.09 -13.09
C ALA A 99 28.95 18.43 -14.24
N GLY A 100 27.65 18.20 -14.09
CA GLY A 100 26.81 17.67 -15.17
C GLY A 100 26.79 18.55 -16.42
N ASP A 101 26.88 19.88 -16.26
CA ASP A 101 26.84 20.85 -17.35
C ASP A 101 28.22 21.19 -17.97
N GLN A 102 29.31 20.74 -17.35
CA GLN A 102 30.68 21.06 -17.77
C GLN A 102 31.25 20.01 -18.73
N VAL A 103 31.77 20.47 -19.87
CA VAL A 103 32.37 19.61 -20.94
C VAL A 103 33.57 18.79 -20.41
N ASP A 104 34.39 19.39 -19.54
CA ASP A 104 35.62 18.78 -19.00
C ASP A 104 35.42 18.15 -17.61
N SER A 105 34.18 18.01 -17.14
CA SER A 105 33.92 17.34 -15.88
C SER A 105 34.08 15.82 -16.01
N GLY A 106 34.45 15.17 -14.92
CA GLY A 106 34.52 13.71 -14.84
C GLY A 106 33.15 13.03 -14.87
N ILE A 107 32.00 13.70 -14.79
CA ILE A 107 30.70 13.00 -14.79
C ILE A 107 30.36 12.52 -16.21
N GLY A 108 30.10 11.22 -16.37
CA GLY A 108 29.59 10.64 -17.62
C GLY A 108 28.07 10.44 -17.61
N ARG A 109 27.55 9.89 -16.51
CA ARG A 109 26.12 9.63 -16.28
C ARG A 109 25.80 9.79 -14.80
N MET A 110 24.56 10.19 -14.54
CA MET A 110 24.00 10.27 -13.21
C MET A 110 22.62 9.60 -13.21
N PHE A 111 22.37 8.76 -12.22
CA PHE A 111 21.10 8.09 -12.00
C PHE A 111 20.71 8.24 -10.55
N ILE A 112 19.49 8.72 -10.31
CA ILE A 112 19.00 9.07 -8.98
C ILE A 112 17.69 8.33 -8.76
N THR A 113 17.58 7.64 -7.64
CA THR A 113 16.38 6.92 -7.19
C THR A 113 15.92 7.46 -5.84
N GLY A 114 14.61 7.37 -5.62
CA GLY A 114 13.93 7.81 -4.43
C GLY A 114 12.44 7.48 -4.53
N VAL A 115 11.71 7.61 -3.43
CA VAL A 115 10.28 7.26 -3.37
C VAL A 115 9.42 8.51 -3.52
N SER A 116 9.80 9.60 -2.85
CA SER A 116 9.00 10.82 -2.77
C SER A 116 9.07 11.69 -4.03
N PRO A 117 7.96 12.32 -4.42
CA PRO A 117 7.92 13.38 -5.45
C PRO A 117 8.36 14.76 -4.92
N VAL A 118 8.93 14.86 -3.71
CA VAL A 118 9.42 16.15 -3.21
C VAL A 118 10.59 16.64 -4.05
N THR A 119 10.53 17.89 -4.50
CA THR A 119 11.53 18.49 -5.39
C THR A 119 12.94 18.41 -4.80
N LEU A 120 13.91 18.04 -5.64
CA LEU A 120 15.32 18.29 -5.34
C LEU A 120 15.62 19.80 -5.23
N ASP A 121 14.75 20.66 -5.72
CA ASP A 121 14.88 22.13 -5.66
C ASP A 121 14.83 22.67 -4.23
N ASP A 122 14.30 21.92 -3.27
CA ASP A 122 14.33 22.34 -1.88
C ASP A 122 15.70 22.08 -1.22
N VAL A 123 16.47 21.14 -1.75
CA VAL A 123 17.82 20.78 -1.28
C VAL A 123 18.93 21.24 -2.22
N THR A 124 18.59 21.80 -3.38
CA THR A 124 19.54 22.29 -4.39
C THR A 124 19.05 23.62 -4.91
N SER A 125 19.90 24.49 -5.46
CA SER A 125 19.38 25.68 -6.17
C SER A 125 18.85 25.32 -7.56
N GLY A 126 17.79 24.50 -7.61
CA GLY A 126 17.13 23.99 -8.81
C GLY A 126 17.87 22.83 -9.47
N PHE A 127 17.54 21.56 -9.21
CA PHE A 127 18.19 20.40 -9.87
C PHE A 127 17.56 20.10 -11.24
N ASN A 128 17.59 21.11 -12.12
CA ASN A 128 16.86 21.10 -13.40
C ASN A 128 17.62 20.44 -14.57
N ILE A 129 18.62 19.60 -14.29
CA ILE A 129 19.43 18.90 -15.32
C ILE A 129 19.00 17.44 -15.50
N GLY A 130 18.11 16.94 -14.65
CA GLY A 130 17.61 15.57 -14.69
C GLY A 130 16.40 15.42 -15.60
N ARG A 131 16.28 14.25 -16.23
CA ARG A 131 15.05 13.80 -16.88
C ARG A 131 14.34 12.82 -15.94
N ASN A 132 13.13 13.15 -15.49
CA ASN A 132 12.31 12.20 -14.74
C ASN A 132 11.84 11.09 -15.70
N ILE A 133 12.10 9.84 -15.34
CA ILE A 133 11.69 8.66 -16.12
C ILE A 133 10.76 7.73 -15.34
N SER A 134 10.33 8.12 -14.14
CA SER A 134 9.57 7.26 -13.21
C SER A 134 8.24 6.79 -13.80
N LEU A 135 7.58 7.65 -14.59
CA LEU A 135 6.31 7.34 -15.27
C LEU A 135 6.51 6.98 -16.75
N HIS A 136 7.75 6.86 -17.21
CA HIS A 136 8.02 6.62 -18.62
C HIS A 136 7.80 5.13 -18.95
N PRO A 137 6.87 4.78 -19.87
CA PRO A 137 6.40 3.41 -20.04
C PRO A 137 7.50 2.43 -20.46
N ALA A 138 8.52 2.89 -21.19
CA ALA A 138 9.66 2.07 -21.58
C ALA A 138 10.50 1.52 -20.39
N PHE A 139 10.34 2.08 -19.19
CA PHE A 139 11.05 1.64 -17.98
C PHE A 139 10.14 0.95 -16.97
N GLY A 140 8.84 0.81 -17.25
CA GLY A 140 7.85 0.29 -16.29
C GLY A 140 8.13 -1.14 -15.83
N GLU A 141 8.68 -2.00 -16.71
CA GLU A 141 8.96 -3.40 -16.39
C GLU A 141 10.27 -3.61 -15.59
N ILE A 142 11.10 -2.57 -15.42
CA ILE A 142 12.39 -2.71 -14.72
C ILE A 142 12.20 -2.84 -13.21
N MET A 143 11.10 -2.33 -12.68
CA MET A 143 10.90 -2.12 -11.24
C MET A 143 10.12 -3.25 -10.55
N GLY A 144 9.80 -4.35 -11.25
CA GLY A 144 9.00 -5.43 -10.70
C GLY A 144 9.19 -6.77 -11.41
N PHE A 145 8.40 -7.77 -11.04
CA PHE A 145 8.31 -9.02 -11.79
C PHE A 145 7.09 -9.03 -12.71
N THR A 146 7.25 -9.53 -13.93
CA THR A 146 6.11 -9.84 -14.79
C THR A 146 5.46 -11.16 -14.34
N GLN A 147 4.23 -11.42 -14.81
CA GLN A 147 3.58 -12.72 -14.65
C GLN A 147 4.46 -13.88 -15.10
N GLN A 148 5.22 -13.70 -16.19
CA GLN A 148 6.14 -14.70 -16.72
C GLN A 148 7.30 -14.96 -15.75
N ASN A 149 7.88 -13.91 -15.14
CA ASN A 149 8.94 -14.10 -14.15
C ASN A 149 8.45 -14.85 -12.92
N VAL A 150 7.22 -14.59 -12.46
CA VAL A 150 6.63 -15.32 -11.33
C VAL A 150 6.47 -16.81 -11.65
N ILE A 151 5.98 -17.13 -12.85
CA ILE A 151 5.85 -18.52 -13.32
C ILE A 151 7.23 -19.20 -13.39
N GLU A 152 8.23 -18.55 -13.99
CA GLU A 152 9.60 -19.07 -14.10
C GLU A 152 10.23 -19.35 -12.73
N ILE A 153 9.99 -18.48 -11.74
CA ILE A 153 10.45 -18.68 -10.36
C ILE A 153 9.77 -19.92 -9.75
N LEU A 154 8.46 -20.07 -9.92
CA LEU A 154 7.70 -21.21 -9.39
C LEU A 154 8.16 -22.53 -10.02
N GLU A 155 8.32 -22.55 -11.35
CA GLU A 155 8.82 -23.70 -12.11
C GLU A 155 10.23 -24.09 -11.67
N TYR A 156 11.15 -23.11 -11.59
CA TYR A 156 12.52 -23.35 -11.17
C TYR A 156 12.60 -24.06 -9.83
N TYR A 157 11.88 -23.58 -8.82
CA TYR A 157 11.92 -24.20 -7.49
C TYR A 157 11.17 -25.53 -7.44
N LYS A 158 10.07 -25.69 -8.19
CA LYS A 158 9.36 -26.97 -8.29
C LYS A 158 10.26 -28.07 -8.87
N GLU A 159 11.07 -27.75 -9.87
CA GLU A 159 11.98 -28.71 -10.52
C GLU A 159 13.21 -29.04 -9.68
N ASN A 160 13.80 -28.03 -9.03
CA ASN A 160 15.11 -28.16 -8.38
C ASN A 160 15.06 -28.47 -6.88
N TYR A 161 13.90 -28.33 -6.23
CA TYR A 161 13.77 -28.45 -4.77
C TYR A 161 12.84 -29.61 -4.36
N LYS A 162 13.13 -30.83 -4.84
CA LYS A 162 12.30 -32.04 -4.65
C LYS A 162 12.12 -32.50 -3.19
N GLU A 163 12.98 -32.05 -2.28
CA GLU A 163 12.87 -32.32 -0.84
C GLU A 163 11.87 -31.39 -0.12
N SER A 164 11.45 -30.31 -0.76
CA SER A 164 10.39 -29.45 -0.24
C SER A 164 9.01 -30.00 -0.58
N ASN A 165 8.00 -29.69 0.22
CA ASN A 165 6.59 -30.04 -0.05
C ASN A 165 6.02 -29.36 -1.32
N MET A 166 6.86 -28.78 -2.18
CA MET A 166 6.51 -28.10 -3.44
C MET A 166 5.97 -29.04 -4.52
N ALA A 167 6.30 -30.34 -4.45
CA ALA A 167 5.98 -31.30 -5.50
C ALA A 167 4.47 -31.42 -5.76
N ASP A 168 3.65 -31.23 -4.73
CA ASP A 168 2.20 -31.43 -4.78
C ASP A 168 1.42 -30.16 -5.14
N PHE A 169 2.07 -29.00 -5.28
CA PHE A 169 1.38 -27.75 -5.54
C PHE A 169 1.17 -27.47 -7.03
N ASN A 170 0.00 -26.88 -7.32
CA ASN A 170 -0.36 -26.37 -8.63
C ASN A 170 0.22 -24.96 -8.82
N ILE A 171 1.04 -24.78 -9.86
CA ILE A 171 1.67 -23.50 -10.19
C ILE A 171 0.61 -22.45 -10.52
N GLU A 172 -0.46 -22.84 -11.22
CA GLU A 172 -1.54 -21.93 -11.62
C GLU A 172 -2.26 -21.38 -10.38
N GLU A 173 -2.58 -22.25 -9.41
CA GLU A 173 -3.24 -21.85 -8.16
C GLU A 173 -2.39 -20.90 -7.31
N ILE A 174 -1.08 -21.17 -7.19
CA ILE A 174 -0.17 -20.28 -6.46
C ILE A 174 -0.03 -18.94 -7.19
N SER A 175 0.12 -19.01 -8.52
CA SER A 175 0.23 -17.81 -9.37
C SER A 175 -1.01 -16.93 -9.26
N ASP A 176 -2.22 -17.51 -9.27
CA ASP A 176 -3.47 -16.76 -9.11
C ASP A 176 -3.56 -16.07 -7.74
N VAL A 177 -3.13 -16.75 -6.67
CA VAL A 177 -3.04 -16.13 -5.35
C VAL A 177 -2.03 -14.99 -5.33
N MET A 178 -0.81 -15.20 -5.87
CA MET A 178 0.19 -14.14 -5.96
C MET A 178 -0.31 -12.96 -6.78
N LYS A 179 -1.08 -13.21 -7.84
CA LYS A 179 -1.65 -12.17 -8.69
C LYS A 179 -2.62 -11.30 -7.91
N GLU A 180 -3.53 -11.92 -7.17
CA GLU A 180 -4.50 -11.19 -6.37
C GLU A 180 -3.85 -10.39 -5.21
N TRP A 181 -2.78 -10.93 -4.64
CA TRP A 181 -2.12 -10.33 -3.48
C TRP A 181 -1.04 -9.32 -3.83
N TYR A 182 -0.30 -9.49 -4.93
CA TYR A 182 0.98 -8.81 -5.17
C TYR A 182 1.14 -8.15 -6.55
N ASP A 183 0.24 -8.38 -7.52
CA ASP A 183 0.28 -7.78 -8.88
C ASP A 183 -0.43 -6.41 -8.94
N ASN A 184 -0.75 -5.96 -10.16
CA ASN A 184 -1.51 -4.77 -10.55
C ASN A 184 -0.78 -3.43 -10.33
N TYR A 185 0.54 -3.44 -10.17
CA TYR A 185 1.32 -2.21 -10.24
C TYR A 185 1.51 -1.79 -11.70
N ARG A 186 1.16 -0.55 -12.00
CA ARG A 186 1.28 0.08 -13.32
C ARG A 186 1.66 1.54 -13.09
N PHE A 187 2.86 1.88 -13.54
CA PHE A 187 3.46 3.19 -13.29
C PHE A 187 2.97 4.27 -14.26
N SER A 188 2.40 3.89 -15.40
CA SER A 188 1.77 4.79 -16.37
C SER A 188 0.67 4.07 -17.14
N PRO A 189 -0.39 4.77 -17.58
CA PRO A 189 -1.45 4.19 -18.40
C PRO A 189 -0.92 3.50 -19.67
N GLU A 190 0.20 3.99 -20.21
CA GLU A 190 0.82 3.50 -21.46
C GLU A 190 1.70 2.24 -21.27
N CYS A 191 1.88 1.76 -20.04
CA CYS A 191 2.60 0.51 -19.82
C CYS A 191 1.87 -0.67 -20.48
N LYS A 192 2.60 -1.69 -20.94
CA LYS A 192 1.98 -2.84 -21.64
C LYS A 192 1.36 -3.87 -20.71
N GLY A 193 1.81 -3.92 -19.45
CA GLY A 193 1.36 -4.88 -18.47
C GLY A 193 1.43 -4.31 -17.06
N THR A 194 1.06 -5.16 -16.11
CA THR A 194 1.20 -4.92 -14.69
C THR A 194 2.42 -5.65 -14.14
N MET A 195 2.89 -5.18 -13.00
CA MET A 195 4.04 -5.72 -12.31
C MET A 195 3.63 -6.24 -10.94
N PHE A 196 4.27 -7.35 -10.56
CA PHE A 196 4.27 -7.89 -9.21
C PHE A 196 5.31 -7.16 -8.38
N ASN A 197 4.96 -6.88 -7.11
CA ASN A 197 5.92 -6.43 -6.12
C ASN A 197 6.95 -7.54 -5.85
N THR A 198 8.23 -7.24 -6.11
CA THR A 198 9.33 -8.21 -6.02
C THR A 198 9.56 -8.71 -4.60
N ASP A 199 9.53 -7.81 -3.61
CA ASP A 199 9.71 -8.16 -2.20
C ASP A 199 8.61 -9.14 -1.74
N MET A 200 7.36 -8.87 -2.09
CA MET A 200 6.25 -9.75 -1.73
C MET A 200 6.32 -11.13 -2.37
N VAL A 201 6.70 -11.21 -3.66
CA VAL A 201 6.90 -12.50 -4.35
C VAL A 201 8.04 -13.28 -3.68
N LEU A 202 9.18 -12.64 -3.41
CA LEU A 202 10.33 -13.28 -2.79
C LEU A 202 10.04 -13.69 -1.34
N TYR A 203 9.33 -12.86 -0.57
CA TYR A 203 8.87 -13.16 0.78
C TYR A 203 7.94 -14.37 0.78
N PHE A 204 6.96 -14.42 -0.13
CA PHE A 204 6.07 -15.56 -0.26
C PHE A 204 6.88 -16.82 -0.56
N MET A 205 7.73 -16.77 -1.59
CA MET A 205 8.54 -17.92 -2.02
C MET A 205 9.43 -18.44 -0.90
N LYS A 206 10.12 -17.56 -0.16
CA LYS A 206 10.97 -17.96 0.96
C LYS A 206 10.18 -18.75 2.02
N ASN A 207 9.06 -18.20 2.50
CA ASN A 207 8.24 -18.86 3.52
C ASN A 207 7.61 -20.17 3.00
N PHE A 208 7.22 -20.16 1.72
CA PHE A 208 6.61 -21.31 1.07
C PHE A 208 7.60 -22.46 0.91
N LEU A 209 8.85 -22.18 0.54
CA LEU A 209 9.92 -23.18 0.44
C LEU A 209 10.32 -23.74 1.82
N GLU A 210 10.36 -22.91 2.86
CA GLU A 210 10.74 -23.32 4.21
C GLU A 210 9.68 -24.21 4.89
N SER A 211 8.40 -23.90 4.68
CA SER A 211 7.30 -24.54 5.42
C SER A 211 6.44 -25.50 4.59
N GLY A 212 6.51 -25.40 3.26
CA GLY A 212 5.61 -26.11 2.37
C GLY A 212 4.15 -25.66 2.46
N LYS A 213 3.90 -24.47 3.02
CA LYS A 213 2.58 -23.90 3.25
C LYS A 213 2.60 -22.41 2.95
N TYR A 214 1.43 -21.85 2.71
CA TYR A 214 1.28 -20.42 2.49
C TYR A 214 1.83 -19.65 3.70
N PRO A 215 2.46 -18.47 3.48
CA PRO A 215 3.00 -17.67 4.57
C PRO A 215 1.96 -17.45 5.67
N LYS A 216 2.36 -17.64 6.94
CA LYS A 216 1.46 -17.39 8.09
C LYS A 216 0.89 -15.97 8.05
N ASN A 217 1.71 -14.99 7.69
CA ASN A 217 1.28 -13.65 7.33
C ASN A 217 1.51 -13.47 5.83
N MET A 218 0.46 -13.13 5.07
CA MET A 218 0.57 -12.92 3.62
C MET A 218 1.28 -11.62 3.24
N ILE A 219 1.59 -10.75 4.20
CA ILE A 219 2.17 -9.43 4.01
C ILE A 219 3.49 -9.35 4.78
N ASP A 220 4.60 -9.03 4.11
CA ASP A 220 5.86 -8.72 4.77
C ASP A 220 5.72 -7.38 5.51
N GLN A 221 6.27 -7.31 6.72
CA GLN A 221 6.37 -6.06 7.46
C GLN A 221 7.23 -5.02 6.73
N ASN A 222 8.18 -5.45 5.89
CA ASN A 222 9.07 -4.55 5.14
C ASN A 222 8.36 -3.74 4.05
N VAL A 223 7.20 -4.21 3.55
CA VAL A 223 6.38 -3.46 2.56
C VAL A 223 5.49 -2.41 3.22
N ARG A 224 5.37 -2.45 4.56
CA ARG A 224 4.62 -1.41 5.28
C ARG A 224 5.37 -0.10 5.15
N ILE A 225 4.71 0.88 4.54
CA ILE A 225 5.15 2.27 4.61
C ILE A 225 5.22 2.63 6.09
N ASP A 226 6.22 3.43 6.46
CA ASP A 226 6.27 4.05 7.77
C ASP A 226 4.96 4.82 8.00
N TYR A 227 4.09 4.26 8.83
CA TYR A 227 2.79 4.83 9.17
C TYR A 227 2.95 6.25 9.74
N GLY A 228 4.10 6.58 10.34
CA GLY A 228 4.44 7.96 10.71
C GLY A 228 4.24 8.93 9.55
N LYS A 229 4.72 8.60 8.35
CA LYS A 229 4.58 9.45 7.15
C LYS A 229 3.12 9.71 6.82
N LEU A 230 2.29 8.66 6.78
CA LEU A 230 0.89 8.79 6.44
C LEU A 230 0.10 9.49 7.55
N ARG A 231 0.41 9.20 8.82
CA ARG A 231 -0.19 9.80 10.00
C ARG A 231 -0.11 11.32 9.96
N HIS A 232 1.05 11.89 9.64
CA HIS A 232 1.22 13.35 9.54
C HIS A 232 0.44 13.99 8.38
N LEU A 233 0.06 13.21 7.36
CA LEU A 233 -0.76 13.68 6.24
C LEU A 233 -2.26 13.65 6.56
N ILE A 234 -2.71 12.72 7.39
CA ILE A 234 -4.14 12.49 7.69
C ILE A 234 -4.58 13.03 9.06
N VAL A 235 -3.63 13.31 9.96
CA VAL A 235 -3.86 13.88 11.29
C VAL A 235 -3.27 15.29 11.37
N LEU A 236 -4.09 16.27 11.75
CA LEU A 236 -3.68 17.64 12.06
C LEU A 236 -4.26 18.05 13.42
N ASP A 237 -3.44 18.61 14.31
CA ASP A 237 -3.85 19.07 15.65
C ASP A 237 -4.64 18.02 16.46
N SER A 238 -4.20 16.76 16.39
CA SER A 238 -4.87 15.61 17.02
C SER A 238 -6.29 15.36 16.52
N ARG A 239 -6.59 15.74 15.28
CA ARG A 239 -7.87 15.47 14.59
C ARG A 239 -7.63 14.94 13.19
N LEU A 240 -8.57 14.12 12.72
CA LEU A 240 -8.59 13.66 11.34
C LEU A 240 -8.93 14.83 10.41
N ASN A 241 -8.15 15.01 9.35
CA ASN A 241 -8.28 16.12 8.40
C ASN A 241 -8.94 15.66 7.08
N GLY A 242 -9.01 16.55 6.09
CA GLY A 242 -9.60 16.24 4.78
C GLY A 242 -8.89 15.13 3.99
N ASN A 243 -7.60 14.87 4.25
CA ASN A 243 -6.87 13.77 3.63
C ASN A 243 -7.31 12.41 4.19
N PHE A 244 -7.72 12.36 5.47
CA PHE A 244 -8.37 11.16 6.01
C PHE A 244 -9.67 10.85 5.28
N SER A 245 -10.56 11.84 5.11
CA SER A 245 -11.81 11.68 4.35
C SER A 245 -11.54 11.28 2.90
N ARG A 246 -10.47 11.79 2.29
CA ARG A 246 -10.04 11.40 0.94
C ARG A 246 -9.54 9.96 0.88
N LEU A 247 -8.76 9.52 1.88
CA LEU A 247 -8.33 8.13 2.01
C LEU A 247 -9.54 7.19 2.16
N GLU A 248 -10.49 7.54 3.02
CA GLU A 248 -11.75 6.80 3.19
C GLU A 248 -12.53 6.71 1.87
N HIS A 249 -12.68 7.82 1.15
CA HIS A 249 -13.32 7.84 -0.16
C HIS A 249 -12.61 6.95 -1.18
N ILE A 250 -11.28 6.98 -1.24
CA ILE A 250 -10.49 6.11 -2.13
C ILE A 250 -10.73 4.64 -1.81
N ILE A 251 -10.74 4.27 -0.53
CA ILE A 251 -10.97 2.90 -0.08
C ILE A 251 -12.39 2.44 -0.43
N ALA A 252 -13.40 3.28 -0.16
CA ALA A 252 -14.80 3.00 -0.46
C ALA A 252 -15.04 2.77 -1.97
N ASN A 253 -14.39 3.57 -2.81
CA ASN A 253 -14.57 3.56 -4.27
C ASN A 253 -13.49 2.76 -5.01
N ARG A 254 -12.58 2.09 -4.29
CA ARG A 254 -11.46 1.30 -4.82
C ARG A 254 -10.54 2.09 -5.76
N GLY A 255 -10.44 3.39 -5.56
CA GLY A 255 -9.66 4.29 -6.39
C GLY A 255 -10.24 5.69 -6.52
N ILE A 256 -9.63 6.48 -7.41
CA ILE A 256 -9.96 7.87 -7.68
C ILE A 256 -9.51 8.26 -9.09
N SER A 257 -10.22 9.19 -9.73
CA SER A 257 -9.76 9.84 -10.95
C SER A 257 -8.99 11.09 -10.58
N SER A 258 -7.68 11.09 -10.83
CA SER A 258 -6.78 12.20 -10.52
C SER A 258 -5.50 12.02 -11.34
N GLY A 259 -4.89 13.12 -11.78
CA GLY A 259 -3.55 13.09 -12.38
C GLY A 259 -2.47 12.96 -11.30
N ILE A 260 -1.27 12.55 -11.72
CA ILE A 260 -0.11 12.48 -10.83
C ILE A 260 0.74 13.74 -11.03
N VAL A 261 0.99 14.46 -9.93
CA VAL A 261 1.95 15.56 -9.89
C VAL A 261 3.34 14.95 -9.75
N GLU A 262 4.17 15.10 -10.78
CA GLU A 262 5.49 14.47 -10.83
C GLU A 262 6.49 15.01 -9.80
N SER A 263 6.30 16.26 -9.37
CA SER A 263 7.22 16.95 -8.48
C SER A 263 6.55 18.16 -7.81
N PHE A 264 6.73 18.33 -6.50
CA PHE A 264 6.25 19.51 -5.76
C PHE A 264 7.16 19.81 -4.56
N PRO A 265 7.23 21.08 -4.11
CA PRO A 265 8.03 21.45 -2.96
C PRO A 265 7.43 20.89 -1.66
N MET A 266 8.28 20.70 -0.66
CA MET A 266 7.90 20.12 0.64
C MET A 266 6.79 20.91 1.33
N GLU A 267 6.78 22.24 1.21
CA GLU A 267 5.76 23.09 1.84
C GLU A 267 4.34 22.73 1.36
N GLN A 268 4.23 22.13 0.17
CA GLN A 268 2.98 21.69 -0.44
C GLN A 268 2.68 20.20 -0.20
N VAL A 269 3.47 19.48 0.59
CA VAL A 269 3.26 18.04 0.84
C VAL A 269 1.93 17.75 1.54
N ALA A 270 1.46 18.68 2.38
CA ALA A 270 0.17 18.55 3.05
C ALA A 270 -1.02 18.94 2.15
N ASP A 271 -0.76 19.48 0.95
CA ASP A 271 -1.82 19.96 0.06
C ASP A 271 -2.71 18.78 -0.39
N PRO A 272 -4.05 18.95 -0.36
CA PRO A 272 -4.97 17.88 -0.72
C PRO A 272 -4.79 17.30 -2.12
N ASP A 273 -4.33 18.12 -3.07
CA ASP A 273 -4.09 17.70 -4.46
C ASP A 273 -2.82 16.82 -4.57
N ASN A 274 -1.81 17.10 -3.74
CA ASN A 274 -0.56 16.32 -3.68
C ASN A 274 -0.72 15.02 -2.90
N PHE A 275 -1.68 14.94 -1.96
CA PHE A 275 -1.94 13.74 -1.18
C PHE A 275 -2.18 12.50 -2.05
N VAL A 276 -2.96 12.63 -3.14
CA VAL A 276 -3.22 11.50 -4.05
C VAL A 276 -1.95 11.04 -4.75
N SER A 277 -1.10 11.98 -5.15
CA SER A 277 0.19 11.68 -5.75
C SER A 277 1.11 10.98 -4.76
N LEU A 278 1.15 11.41 -3.50
CA LEU A 278 1.90 10.74 -2.43
C LEU A 278 1.44 9.29 -2.23
N LEU A 279 0.13 9.03 -2.21
CA LEU A 279 -0.38 7.66 -2.13
C LEU A 279 0.10 6.81 -3.32
N PHE A 280 0.13 7.36 -4.54
CA PHE A 280 0.69 6.67 -5.70
C PHE A 280 2.20 6.38 -5.54
N TYR A 281 3.00 7.38 -5.19
CA TYR A 281 4.45 7.24 -5.02
C TYR A 281 4.82 6.29 -3.87
N PHE A 282 3.99 6.21 -2.83
CA PHE A 282 4.15 5.22 -1.77
C PHE A 282 3.68 3.81 -2.17
N GLY A 283 3.23 3.60 -3.41
CA GLY A 283 2.76 2.30 -3.90
C GLY A 283 1.39 1.90 -3.35
N LEU A 284 0.62 2.86 -2.81
CA LEU A 284 -0.74 2.62 -2.33
C LEU A 284 -1.80 2.78 -3.44
N LEU A 285 -1.44 3.46 -4.52
CA LEU A 285 -2.25 3.59 -5.72
C LEU A 285 -1.44 3.24 -6.97
N SER A 286 -2.14 2.82 -8.01
CA SER A 286 -1.57 2.37 -9.28
C SER A 286 -2.46 2.81 -10.44
N HIS A 287 -1.87 3.10 -11.61
CA HIS A 287 -2.66 3.49 -12.78
C HIS A 287 -3.45 2.30 -13.34
N THR A 288 -4.60 2.60 -13.95
CA THR A 288 -5.23 1.74 -14.95
C THR A 288 -4.83 2.19 -16.36
N GLU A 289 -5.23 1.42 -17.37
CA GLU A 289 -5.08 1.80 -18.78
C GLU A 289 -5.89 3.04 -19.16
N THR A 290 -6.88 3.43 -18.34
CA THR A 290 -7.78 4.56 -18.56
C THR A 290 -7.42 5.78 -17.72
N ASP A 291 -6.19 5.86 -17.22
CA ASP A 291 -5.68 6.96 -16.38
C ASP A 291 -6.47 7.19 -15.07
N ARG A 292 -7.14 6.13 -14.58
CA ARG A 292 -7.73 6.11 -13.24
C ARG A 292 -6.70 5.52 -12.27
N LEU A 293 -6.66 6.00 -11.04
CA LEU A 293 -5.87 5.39 -9.98
C LEU A 293 -6.73 4.39 -9.20
N ILE A 294 -6.17 3.22 -8.94
CA ILE A 294 -6.81 2.14 -8.18
C ILE A 294 -5.91 1.66 -7.05
N ILE A 295 -6.50 1.01 -6.06
CA ILE A 295 -5.75 0.21 -5.09
C ILE A 295 -5.32 -1.08 -5.82
N PRO A 296 -4.02 -1.36 -5.98
CA PRO A 296 -3.57 -2.39 -6.92
C PRO A 296 -3.98 -3.82 -6.50
N ASN A 297 -3.82 -4.18 -5.24
CA ASN A 297 -3.97 -5.56 -4.79
C ASN A 297 -4.46 -5.68 -3.34
N LEU A 298 -4.66 -6.92 -2.88
CA LEU A 298 -5.13 -7.20 -1.51
C LEU A 298 -4.12 -6.77 -0.45
N THR A 299 -2.81 -6.87 -0.73
CA THR A 299 -1.77 -6.40 0.20
C THR A 299 -1.96 -4.94 0.52
N VAL A 300 -2.04 -4.09 -0.50
CA VAL A 300 -2.25 -2.66 -0.34
C VAL A 300 -3.60 -2.33 0.29
N SER A 301 -4.66 -3.07 -0.08
CA SER A 301 -5.99 -2.91 0.54
C SER A 301 -5.94 -3.13 2.06
N LYS A 302 -5.28 -4.20 2.51
CA LYS A 302 -5.13 -4.50 3.94
C LYS A 302 -4.25 -3.48 4.68
N LEU A 303 -3.22 -2.95 4.02
CA LEU A 303 -2.44 -1.84 4.56
C LEU A 303 -3.31 -0.59 4.74
N MET A 304 -4.08 -0.21 3.73
CA MET A 304 -5.00 0.93 3.81
C MET A 304 -6.05 0.78 4.91
N TYR A 305 -6.65 -0.41 5.08
CA TYR A 305 -7.55 -0.68 6.20
C TYR A 305 -6.87 -0.53 7.55
N THR A 306 -5.59 -0.94 7.63
CA THR A 306 -4.79 -0.77 8.85
C THR A 306 -4.57 0.70 9.16
N TYR A 307 -4.24 1.51 8.15
CA TYR A 307 -4.07 2.96 8.33
C TYR A 307 -5.35 3.69 8.72
N LEU A 308 -6.53 3.26 8.24
CA LEU A 308 -7.81 3.78 8.74
C LEU A 308 -7.99 3.48 10.23
N ARG A 309 -7.75 2.23 10.66
CA ARG A 309 -7.87 1.84 12.08
C ARG A 309 -6.87 2.59 12.95
N ASP A 310 -5.62 2.69 12.51
CA ASP A 310 -4.58 3.41 13.23
C ASP A 310 -4.90 4.91 13.32
N GLY A 311 -5.45 5.50 12.26
CA GLY A 311 -5.92 6.88 12.26
C GLY A 311 -7.02 7.12 13.30
N TYR A 312 -8.04 6.26 13.35
CA TYR A 312 -9.08 6.34 14.38
C TYR A 312 -8.52 6.18 15.80
N LYS A 313 -7.55 5.28 15.99
CA LYS A 313 -6.93 5.02 17.28
C LYS A 313 -6.06 6.20 17.75
N ASP A 314 -5.29 6.81 16.84
CA ASP A 314 -4.32 7.87 17.16
C ASP A 314 -4.95 9.17 17.67
N VAL A 315 -6.21 9.41 17.32
CA VAL A 315 -7.00 10.56 17.77
C VAL A 315 -8.09 10.16 18.77
N ASP A 316 -7.96 8.97 19.38
CA ASP A 316 -8.89 8.41 20.37
C ASP A 316 -10.36 8.40 19.90
N VAL A 317 -10.58 8.30 18.58
CA VAL A 317 -11.92 8.26 17.99
C VAL A 317 -12.53 6.88 18.18
N PHE A 318 -11.76 5.82 17.91
CA PHE A 318 -12.26 4.46 18.07
C PHE A 318 -11.12 3.47 18.32
N ASN A 319 -11.24 2.69 19.39
CA ASN A 319 -10.28 1.66 19.76
C ASN A 319 -11.01 0.45 20.34
N ILE A 320 -10.59 -0.76 19.98
CA ILE A 320 -11.23 -2.01 20.41
C ILE A 320 -10.18 -3.06 20.82
N ASP A 321 -10.62 -4.03 21.61
CA ASP A 321 -9.83 -5.24 21.87
C ASP A 321 -9.77 -6.10 20.60
N LEU A 322 -8.70 -5.90 19.83
CA LEU A 322 -8.45 -6.60 18.57
C LEU A 322 -8.23 -8.11 18.77
N LEU A 323 -7.71 -8.55 19.92
CA LEU A 323 -7.51 -9.97 20.20
C LEU A 323 -8.86 -10.66 20.39
N ARG A 324 -9.74 -10.05 21.21
CA ARG A 324 -11.11 -10.53 21.36
C ARG A 324 -11.83 -10.53 20.02
N PHE A 325 -11.69 -9.46 19.24
CA PHE A 325 -12.34 -9.34 17.93
C PHE A 325 -11.85 -10.39 16.93
N ALA A 326 -10.55 -10.69 16.87
CA ALA A 326 -10.04 -11.78 16.04
C ALA A 326 -10.61 -13.15 16.40
N ASN A 327 -10.84 -13.44 17.68
CA ASN A 327 -11.50 -14.70 18.09
C ASN A 327 -12.94 -14.76 17.56
N LEU A 328 -13.69 -13.65 17.60
CA LEU A 328 -15.04 -13.61 17.03
C LEU A 328 -15.02 -13.85 15.52
N ILE A 329 -14.06 -13.28 14.78
CA ILE A 329 -13.93 -13.54 13.33
C ILE A 329 -13.54 -15.01 13.07
N ARG A 330 -12.68 -15.61 13.90
CA ARG A 330 -12.35 -17.02 13.78
C ARG A 330 -13.59 -17.90 13.99
N ASP A 331 -14.38 -17.63 15.01
CA ASP A 331 -15.57 -18.42 15.31
C ASP A 331 -16.65 -18.21 14.22
N MET A 332 -16.74 -17.01 13.65
CA MET A 332 -17.48 -16.76 12.40
C MET A 332 -16.97 -17.66 11.27
N ALA A 333 -15.67 -17.68 10.99
CA ALA A 333 -15.09 -18.44 9.87
C ALA A 333 -15.22 -19.98 10.00
N HIS A 334 -15.08 -20.53 11.20
CA HIS A 334 -15.08 -21.98 11.41
C HIS A 334 -16.42 -22.56 11.91
N ASN A 335 -17.24 -21.78 12.63
CA ASN A 335 -18.48 -22.24 13.26
C ASN A 335 -19.74 -21.53 12.72
N GLY A 336 -19.59 -20.50 11.90
CA GLY A 336 -20.73 -19.80 11.31
C GLY A 336 -21.32 -18.71 12.22
N GLU A 337 -20.68 -18.43 13.37
CA GLU A 337 -21.14 -17.49 14.41
C GLU A 337 -20.88 -16.03 14.01
N TRP A 338 -21.65 -15.52 13.04
CA TRP A 338 -21.46 -14.17 12.48
C TRP A 338 -22.04 -13.05 13.34
N GLU A 339 -23.17 -13.28 13.99
CA GLU A 339 -23.91 -12.26 14.73
C GLU A 339 -23.07 -11.60 15.86
N PRO A 340 -22.27 -12.34 16.66
CA PRO A 340 -21.40 -11.75 17.66
C PRO A 340 -20.39 -10.73 17.11
N VAL A 341 -19.92 -10.89 15.87
CA VAL A 341 -18.96 -9.97 15.23
C VAL A 341 -19.58 -8.58 15.07
N PHE A 342 -20.79 -8.50 14.49
CA PHE A 342 -21.47 -7.24 14.23
C PHE A 342 -22.04 -6.62 15.49
N ARG A 343 -22.57 -7.43 16.42
CA ARG A 343 -23.01 -6.94 17.73
C ARG A 343 -21.85 -6.35 18.53
N PHE A 344 -20.69 -7.01 18.53
CA PHE A 344 -19.50 -6.46 19.17
C PHE A 344 -19.12 -5.09 18.60
N LEU A 345 -19.05 -4.94 17.27
CA LEU A 345 -18.74 -3.65 16.65
C LEU A 345 -19.79 -2.57 17.01
N ALA A 346 -21.07 -2.90 16.94
CA ALA A 346 -22.16 -1.98 17.30
C ALA A 346 -22.06 -1.52 18.77
N GLU A 347 -21.79 -2.45 19.69
CA GLU A 347 -21.58 -2.12 21.12
C GLU A 347 -20.35 -1.24 21.34
N GLN A 348 -19.26 -1.46 20.60
CA GLN A 348 -18.06 -0.62 20.73
C GLN A 348 -18.30 0.79 20.20
N VAL A 349 -19.06 0.93 19.11
CA VAL A 349 -19.50 2.21 18.54
C VAL A 349 -20.44 2.94 19.51
N GLU A 350 -21.30 2.20 20.21
CA GLU A 350 -22.15 2.77 21.25
C GLU A 350 -21.33 3.25 22.46
N LYS A 351 -20.28 2.55 22.87
CA LYS A 351 -19.46 2.97 24.03
C LYS A 351 -18.57 4.19 23.75
N GLN A 352 -18.23 4.43 22.49
CA GLN A 352 -17.27 5.47 22.10
C GLN A 352 -17.98 6.55 21.29
N THR A 353 -18.44 7.61 21.96
CA THR A 353 -19.29 8.63 21.32
C THR A 353 -18.60 9.39 20.20
N SER A 354 -17.27 9.51 20.25
CA SER A 354 -16.42 10.18 19.26
C SER A 354 -16.55 9.59 17.86
N VAL A 355 -16.63 8.26 17.69
CA VAL A 355 -16.75 7.62 16.37
C VAL A 355 -18.07 7.93 15.68
N ARG A 356 -19.11 8.29 16.45
CA ARG A 356 -20.47 8.48 15.92
C ARG A 356 -20.56 9.66 14.95
N ASP A 357 -19.75 10.70 15.17
CA ASP A 357 -19.66 11.86 14.28
C ASP A 357 -19.00 11.50 12.94
N TYR A 358 -18.21 10.42 12.91
CA TYR A 358 -17.54 9.91 11.72
C TYR A 358 -18.36 8.85 10.98
N LEU A 359 -19.35 8.22 11.60
CA LEU A 359 -20.16 7.15 10.99
C LEU A 359 -21.50 7.66 10.44
N ASN A 360 -21.42 8.62 9.51
CA ASN A 360 -22.60 9.16 8.84
C ASN A 360 -22.62 8.78 7.35
N GLY A 361 -23.64 8.04 6.95
CA GLY A 361 -23.85 7.59 5.58
C GLY A 361 -23.43 6.14 5.36
N GLU A 362 -24.07 5.52 4.37
CA GLU A 362 -23.94 4.11 4.06
C GLU A 362 -22.52 3.71 3.66
N LYS A 363 -21.91 4.43 2.71
CA LYS A 363 -20.55 4.13 2.22
C LYS A 363 -19.47 4.28 3.30
N VAL A 364 -19.66 5.22 4.22
CA VAL A 364 -18.77 5.43 5.37
C VAL A 364 -18.87 4.24 6.34
N LEU A 365 -20.09 3.81 6.65
CA LEU A 365 -20.32 2.64 7.48
C LEU A 365 -19.79 1.35 6.82
N GLN A 366 -19.99 1.16 5.52
CA GLN A 366 -19.42 0.03 4.77
C GLN A 366 -17.88 0.05 4.83
N THR A 367 -17.26 1.23 4.70
CA THR A 367 -15.79 1.38 4.78
C THR A 367 -15.26 1.10 6.18
N PHE A 368 -16.00 1.53 7.22
CA PHE A 368 -15.72 1.15 8.60
C PHE A 368 -15.77 -0.38 8.78
N LEU A 369 -16.84 -1.04 8.31
CA LEU A 369 -16.94 -2.50 8.38
C LEU A 369 -15.80 -3.19 7.63
N LEU A 370 -15.47 -2.73 6.41
CA LEU A 370 -14.32 -3.23 5.64
C LEU A 370 -13.01 -3.13 6.44
N ALA A 371 -12.79 -2.01 7.13
CA ALA A 371 -11.58 -1.80 7.91
C ALA A 371 -11.42 -2.84 9.02
N TYR A 372 -12.51 -3.27 9.67
CA TYR A 372 -12.46 -4.26 10.75
C TYR A 372 -12.56 -5.70 10.26
N LEU A 373 -13.43 -6.02 9.30
CA LEU A 373 -13.58 -7.39 8.77
C LEU A 373 -12.29 -7.91 8.11
N ASN A 374 -11.44 -7.01 7.59
CA ASN A 374 -10.13 -7.36 7.01
C ASN A 374 -8.99 -7.44 8.04
N PHE A 375 -9.28 -7.43 9.35
CA PHE A 375 -8.26 -7.56 10.39
C PHE A 375 -7.56 -8.93 10.37
N THR A 376 -8.29 -9.99 10.05
CA THR A 376 -7.73 -11.34 9.85
C THR A 376 -7.69 -11.69 8.36
N ASP A 377 -7.14 -12.85 8.01
CA ASP A 377 -7.05 -13.34 6.64
C ASP A 377 -7.85 -14.61 6.37
N TYR A 378 -8.78 -14.98 7.26
CA TYR A 378 -9.73 -16.06 6.99
C TYR A 378 -10.61 -15.76 5.78
N PHE A 379 -10.88 -14.48 5.52
CA PHE A 379 -11.66 -14.03 4.38
C PHE A 379 -10.88 -13.09 3.48
N ILE A 380 -11.12 -13.22 2.18
CA ILE A 380 -10.87 -12.19 1.17
C ILE A 380 -12.17 -11.41 1.06
N THR A 381 -12.19 -10.19 1.59
CA THR A 381 -13.39 -9.36 1.55
C THR A 381 -13.45 -8.63 0.23
N ARG A 382 -14.57 -8.78 -0.48
CA ARG A 382 -14.87 -8.05 -1.72
C ARG A 382 -16.01 -7.07 -1.49
N SER A 383 -15.86 -5.83 -1.94
CA SER A 383 -16.96 -4.85 -1.91
C SER A 383 -17.72 -4.83 -3.24
N GLU A 384 -18.94 -4.28 -3.24
CA GLU A 384 -19.73 -4.04 -4.46
C GLU A 384 -18.88 -3.34 -5.56
N ALA A 385 -18.06 -2.37 -5.16
CA ALA A 385 -17.21 -1.63 -6.09
C ALA A 385 -16.19 -2.52 -6.84
N GLU A 386 -15.80 -3.66 -6.27
CA GLU A 386 -14.90 -4.63 -6.88
C GLU A 386 -15.64 -5.66 -7.73
N MET A 387 -16.88 -5.97 -7.36
CA MET A 387 -17.69 -7.00 -8.01
C MET A 387 -18.49 -6.46 -9.20
N GLY A 388 -18.74 -5.15 -9.23
CA GLY A 388 -19.56 -4.48 -10.23
C GLY A 388 -20.82 -3.89 -9.62
N LYS A 389 -21.34 -2.82 -10.23
CA LYS A 389 -22.56 -2.14 -9.73
C LYS A 389 -23.74 -3.12 -9.64
N GLY A 390 -24.42 -3.07 -8.51
CA GLY A 390 -25.59 -3.90 -8.25
C GLY A 390 -25.25 -5.34 -7.89
N PHE A 391 -24.15 -5.56 -7.16
CA PHE A 391 -23.86 -6.75 -6.34
C PHE A 391 -24.15 -6.46 -4.85
N ALA A 392 -24.05 -7.48 -3.99
CA ALA A 392 -24.14 -7.29 -2.53
C ALA A 392 -23.06 -6.32 -2.05
N ASP A 393 -23.35 -5.57 -0.99
CA ASP A 393 -22.42 -4.57 -0.46
C ASP A 393 -21.05 -5.16 -0.08
N LEU A 394 -21.06 -6.32 0.60
CA LEU A 394 -19.86 -7.04 1.01
C LEU A 394 -20.02 -8.54 0.76
N TYR A 395 -18.98 -9.14 0.19
CA TYR A 395 -18.81 -10.58 0.10
C TYR A 395 -17.55 -11.01 0.84
N LEU A 396 -17.69 -11.87 1.84
CA LEU A 396 -16.56 -12.50 2.54
C LEU A 396 -16.31 -13.87 1.91
N GLU A 397 -15.37 -13.89 0.97
CA GLU A 397 -14.87 -15.11 0.34
C GLU A 397 -13.96 -15.86 1.31
N PRO A 398 -14.20 -17.14 1.62
CA PRO A 398 -13.31 -17.91 2.48
C PRO A 398 -11.97 -18.13 1.76
N PHE A 399 -10.85 -17.88 2.44
CA PHE A 399 -9.52 -18.05 1.85
C PHE A 399 -9.08 -19.52 1.84
N LEU A 400 -9.80 -20.35 1.07
CA LEU A 400 -9.69 -21.81 1.08
C LEU A 400 -8.31 -22.33 0.65
N SER A 401 -7.58 -21.61 -0.21
CA SER A 401 -6.22 -21.98 -0.61
C SER A 401 -5.26 -22.04 0.58
N LYS A 402 -5.46 -21.16 1.57
CA LYS A 402 -4.65 -21.12 2.80
C LYS A 402 -5.29 -21.93 3.93
N TYR A 403 -6.62 -21.91 4.03
CA TYR A 403 -7.39 -22.56 5.09
C TYR A 403 -8.45 -23.49 4.50
N PRO A 404 -8.09 -24.72 4.09
CA PRO A 404 -9.02 -25.65 3.45
C PRO A 404 -10.17 -26.11 4.35
N ASP A 405 -10.07 -25.90 5.66
CA ASP A 405 -11.06 -26.30 6.66
C ASP A 405 -12.13 -25.24 6.95
N LEU A 406 -12.06 -24.07 6.30
CA LEU A 406 -13.12 -23.06 6.40
C LEU A 406 -14.43 -23.57 5.81
N LYS A 407 -15.53 -23.28 6.52
CA LYS A 407 -16.84 -23.86 6.21
C LYS A 407 -17.87 -22.86 5.73
N TYR A 408 -17.60 -21.56 5.87
CA TYR A 408 -18.61 -20.52 5.66
C TYR A 408 -18.09 -19.40 4.76
N ALA A 409 -19.00 -18.89 3.94
CA ALA A 409 -18.86 -17.68 3.15
C ALA A 409 -20.03 -16.76 3.46
N TYR A 410 -19.89 -15.45 3.24
CA TYR A 410 -20.92 -14.48 3.65
C TYR A 410 -21.22 -13.46 2.58
N LEU A 411 -22.50 -13.34 2.19
CA LEU A 411 -23.03 -12.15 1.52
C LEU A 411 -23.66 -11.27 2.58
N ILE A 412 -23.26 -10.01 2.63
CA ILE A 412 -23.75 -9.04 3.61
C ILE A 412 -24.28 -7.83 2.86
N GLU A 413 -25.55 -7.50 3.10
CA GLU A 413 -26.18 -6.29 2.63
C GLU A 413 -26.36 -5.34 3.82
N VAL A 414 -25.92 -4.09 3.65
CA VAL A 414 -25.94 -3.06 4.69
C VAL A 414 -26.93 -1.98 4.28
N LYS A 415 -28.02 -1.84 5.03
CA LYS A 415 -29.00 -0.77 4.81
C LYS A 415 -28.81 0.34 5.82
N TYR A 416 -28.73 1.57 5.34
CA TYR A 416 -28.57 2.76 6.17
C TYR A 416 -29.78 3.70 6.10
N MET A 417 -30.25 4.18 7.25
CA MET A 417 -31.18 5.29 7.35
C MET A 417 -30.70 6.31 8.38
N THR A 418 -31.09 7.57 8.24
CA THR A 418 -30.82 8.57 9.29
C THR A 418 -31.69 8.30 10.52
N ARG A 419 -31.29 8.85 11.68
CA ARG A 419 -32.03 8.65 12.94
C ARG A 419 -33.45 9.21 12.91
N GLY A 420 -33.66 10.32 12.20
CA GLY A 420 -34.98 10.94 12.06
C GLY A 420 -35.94 10.16 11.15
N GLU A 421 -35.41 9.28 10.30
CA GLU A 421 -36.20 8.45 9.39
C GLU A 421 -36.63 7.11 9.99
N PHE A 422 -36.12 6.76 11.16
CA PHE A 422 -36.32 5.44 11.73
C PHE A 422 -37.77 5.21 12.16
N THR A 423 -38.39 4.19 11.57
CA THR A 423 -39.63 3.56 12.04
C THR A 423 -39.51 2.05 11.90
N GLU A 424 -40.25 1.29 12.70
CA GLU A 424 -40.27 -0.17 12.58
C GLU A 424 -40.76 -0.64 11.20
N GLU A 425 -41.67 0.13 10.58
CA GLU A 425 -42.18 -0.14 9.22
C GLU A 425 -41.07 0.03 8.17
N LYS A 426 -40.35 1.15 8.20
CA LYS A 426 -39.23 1.41 7.26
C LYS A 426 -38.10 0.39 7.46
N MET A 427 -37.83 -0.02 8.70
CA MET A 427 -36.87 -1.08 8.99
C MET A 427 -37.27 -2.42 8.33
N LYS A 428 -38.56 -2.80 8.41
CA LYS A 428 -39.07 -4.02 7.74
C LYS A 428 -39.00 -3.92 6.21
N GLU A 429 -39.27 -2.74 5.65
CA GLU A 429 -39.09 -2.50 4.21
C GLU A 429 -37.63 -2.70 3.78
N TYR A 430 -36.69 -2.17 4.56
CA TYR A 430 -35.25 -2.30 4.29
C TYR A 430 -34.77 -3.74 4.40
N LEU A 431 -35.28 -4.50 5.39
CA LEU A 431 -35.02 -5.93 5.51
C LEU A 431 -35.56 -6.72 4.31
N ALA A 432 -36.78 -6.40 3.84
CA ALA A 432 -37.38 -7.04 2.68
C ALA A 432 -36.60 -6.75 1.38
N ASP A 433 -36.16 -5.51 1.20
CA ASP A 433 -35.31 -5.11 0.07
C ASP A 433 -33.95 -5.83 0.11
N ALA A 434 -33.27 -5.81 1.25
CA ALA A 434 -32.00 -6.50 1.46
C ALA A 434 -32.13 -8.02 1.21
N LYS A 435 -33.23 -8.64 1.68
CA LYS A 435 -33.51 -10.05 1.41
C LYS A 435 -33.63 -10.32 -0.09
N SER A 436 -34.36 -9.49 -0.83
CA SER A 436 -34.53 -9.64 -2.28
C SER A 436 -33.20 -9.59 -3.02
N GLN A 437 -32.36 -8.61 -2.67
CA GLN A 437 -31.01 -8.45 -3.20
C GLN A 437 -30.11 -9.65 -2.89
N LEU A 438 -30.03 -10.05 -1.61
CA LEU A 438 -29.21 -11.17 -1.17
C LEU A 438 -29.60 -12.49 -1.85
N MET A 439 -30.89 -12.73 -2.07
CA MET A 439 -31.35 -13.92 -2.80
C MET A 439 -30.91 -13.89 -4.27
N LYS A 440 -31.01 -12.73 -4.93
CA LYS A 440 -30.55 -12.56 -6.31
C LYS A 440 -29.05 -12.84 -6.47
N TYR A 441 -28.22 -12.39 -5.52
CA TYR A 441 -26.76 -12.53 -5.63
C TYR A 441 -26.22 -13.90 -5.27
N ALA A 442 -26.97 -14.66 -4.48
CA ALA A 442 -26.47 -15.93 -4.00
C ALA A 442 -26.42 -17.02 -5.08
N ASP A 443 -27.14 -16.81 -6.19
CA ASP A 443 -27.15 -17.68 -7.35
C ASP A 443 -26.14 -17.23 -8.43
N ASP A 444 -25.33 -16.19 -8.16
CA ASP A 444 -24.28 -15.74 -9.08
C ASP A 444 -23.18 -16.81 -9.22
N GLU A 445 -22.86 -17.18 -10.46
CA GLU A 445 -21.86 -18.23 -10.76
C GLU A 445 -20.47 -17.89 -10.20
N GLY A 446 -20.12 -16.60 -10.18
CA GLY A 446 -18.85 -16.11 -9.64
C GLY A 446 -18.75 -16.25 -8.12
N ILE A 447 -19.86 -16.02 -7.40
CA ILE A 447 -19.97 -16.28 -5.97
C ILE A 447 -19.89 -17.79 -5.70
N ILE A 448 -20.67 -18.59 -6.40
CA ILE A 448 -20.71 -20.06 -6.20
C ILE A 448 -19.33 -20.67 -6.41
N ARG A 449 -18.62 -20.26 -7.46
CA ARG A 449 -17.26 -20.72 -7.75
C ARG A 449 -16.29 -20.36 -6.62
N ARG A 450 -16.30 -19.12 -6.15
CA ARG A 450 -15.40 -18.63 -5.09
C ARG A 450 -15.73 -19.17 -3.70
N CYS A 451 -17.00 -19.48 -3.44
CA CYS A 451 -17.40 -20.17 -2.22
C CYS A 451 -16.72 -21.53 -2.06
N GLY A 452 -16.33 -22.19 -3.16
CA GLY A 452 -15.52 -23.42 -3.12
C GLY A 452 -16.12 -24.56 -2.28
N GLY A 453 -17.45 -24.62 -2.18
CA GLY A 453 -18.17 -25.61 -1.36
C GLY A 453 -18.49 -25.17 0.08
N ALA A 454 -18.03 -24.00 0.51
CA ALA A 454 -18.42 -23.41 1.79
C ALA A 454 -19.91 -23.04 1.81
N ALA A 455 -20.53 -23.12 3.00
CA ALA A 455 -21.90 -22.72 3.22
C ALA A 455 -22.04 -21.19 3.12
N LEU A 456 -22.74 -20.72 2.09
CA LEU A 456 -23.00 -19.29 1.88
C LEU A 456 -24.15 -18.81 2.78
N LYS A 457 -23.81 -17.98 3.76
CA LYS A 457 -24.76 -17.27 4.63
C LYS A 457 -25.09 -15.91 4.03
N ARG A 458 -26.36 -15.50 4.11
CA ARG A 458 -26.88 -14.22 3.59
C ARG A 458 -27.32 -13.38 4.77
N ILE A 459 -26.68 -12.25 5.01
CA ILE A 459 -26.89 -11.42 6.19
C ILE A 459 -27.39 -10.04 5.74
N ALA A 460 -28.49 -9.57 6.34
CA ALA A 460 -28.91 -8.18 6.23
C ALA A 460 -28.63 -7.46 7.54
N LEU A 461 -27.99 -6.30 7.46
CA LEU A 461 -27.73 -5.41 8.58
C LEU A 461 -28.45 -4.08 8.34
N VAL A 462 -29.31 -3.65 9.26
CA VAL A 462 -30.00 -2.37 9.16
C VAL A 462 -29.51 -1.43 10.26
N PHE A 463 -28.98 -0.29 9.85
CA PHE A 463 -28.45 0.75 10.71
C PHE A 463 -29.29 2.01 10.67
N SER A 464 -29.49 2.63 11.84
CA SER A 464 -30.06 3.97 11.98
C SER A 464 -28.99 4.92 12.54
N GLY A 465 -28.41 5.74 11.68
CA GLY A 465 -27.12 6.38 11.97
C GLY A 465 -26.07 5.30 12.26
N TRP A 466 -25.46 5.35 13.44
CA TRP A 466 -24.47 4.38 13.89
C TRP A 466 -25.07 3.17 14.64
N GLU A 467 -26.38 3.20 14.95
CA GLU A 467 -27.02 2.17 15.77
C GLU A 467 -27.48 0.98 14.90
N LEU A 468 -27.00 -0.23 15.21
CA LEU A 468 -27.48 -1.45 14.57
C LEU A 468 -28.87 -1.81 15.10
N LYS A 469 -29.90 -1.70 14.24
CA LYS A 469 -31.31 -1.90 14.60
C LYS A 469 -31.80 -3.32 14.33
N ALA A 470 -31.33 -3.93 13.24
CA ALA A 470 -31.67 -5.31 12.89
C ALA A 470 -30.48 -6.01 12.25
N ALA A 471 -30.35 -7.30 12.54
CA ALA A 471 -29.36 -8.19 11.95
C ALA A 471 -30.05 -9.53 11.71
N GLU A 472 -30.28 -9.90 10.45
CA GLU A 472 -31.03 -11.11 10.09
C GLU A 472 -30.24 -11.97 9.10
N GLU A 473 -30.31 -13.30 9.28
CA GLU A 473 -29.81 -14.27 8.33
C GLU A 473 -30.97 -14.83 7.50
N TYR A 474 -30.75 -15.00 6.20
CA TYR A 474 -31.71 -15.62 5.30
C TYR A 474 -31.17 -16.92 4.69
N GLU A 475 -31.96 -17.98 4.81
CA GLU A 475 -31.70 -19.26 4.17
C GLU A 475 -32.35 -19.33 2.78
N THR A 476 -31.69 -20.01 1.84
CA THR A 476 -32.35 -20.42 0.60
C THR A 476 -33.36 -21.50 0.95
N VAL A 477 -34.63 -21.29 0.61
CA VAL A 477 -35.63 -22.36 0.70
C VAL A 477 -35.18 -23.45 -0.26
N LYS A 478 -34.63 -24.56 0.25
CA LYS A 478 -34.57 -25.79 -0.54
C LYS A 478 -36.02 -26.16 -0.79
N GLU A 479 -36.46 -26.11 -2.04
CA GLU A 479 -37.68 -26.82 -2.44
C GLU A 479 -37.44 -28.29 -2.09
N ASN A 480 -37.99 -28.71 -0.95
CA ASN A 480 -38.16 -30.12 -0.67
C ASN A 480 -39.08 -30.62 -1.78
N GLY A 481 -38.50 -31.32 -2.76
CA GLY A 481 -39.22 -32.16 -3.69
C GLY A 481 -40.02 -33.16 -2.86
N ASN A 482 -41.26 -32.81 -2.55
CA ASN A 482 -42.28 -33.75 -2.15
C ASN A 482 -42.57 -34.60 -3.39
N GLU A 483 -41.87 -35.73 -3.50
CA GLU A 483 -42.43 -36.90 -4.14
C GLU A 483 -43.68 -37.30 -3.34
N HIS A 484 -44.84 -36.87 -3.82
CA HIS A 484 -46.09 -37.53 -3.54
C HIS A 484 -46.61 -38.14 -4.83
N THR A 485 -46.78 -39.46 -4.73
CA THR A 485 -47.46 -40.45 -5.57
C THR A 485 -46.80 -40.91 -6.86
#